data_AF-A0AAU6L0U5-F1
#
_entry.id   AF-A0AAU6L0U5-F1
#
_cell.length_a   1.000
_cell.length_b   1.000
_cell.length_c   1.000
_cell.angle_alpha   90.00
_cell.angle_beta   90.00
_cell.angle_gamma   90.00
#
_symmetry.space_group_name_H-M   'P 1'
#
loop_
_entity.id
_entity.type
_entity.pdbx_description
1 polymer ?
#
loop_
_entity_poly.entity_id
_entity_poly.type
_entity_poly.pdbx_seq_one_letter_code
_entity_poly.pdbx_strand_id
1 'polypeptide(L)'
;MPLAEREAALVEKLQQHARTGEPLVQTAPDTLDYKITKGWDPADRLFRVSLKALVRESRTGGSDPRRHWVEPGGRWEPILSLLEQTLAQVGVAPLWGRHAAVIDRADGDGQVPWTLPLFAADVKALIGIVRTACMIAISALSGMRHSELVELPQDCQQPPDKIGPRRVRHRLKSKLIKGKKLGGVWDEWVVAAEAYEAAGVARQLTGPDASHLFPQTLVFHGRYERFREWVNGEEGARLGLAPIPHDPLNLRILRRTLAVEIAHRRGGLLAAKIQLKHLSVVTTEGYANRPGGAQAKFLAEVGESEHNRNLTLTLQAFRDFQAGRQPAGPGARDLVSFFKSVENELLQDTIAPQIKHSDQEVINLLSQRAGTLHLGIANYCWFIDPDKALCLKLGQTKDRSRPLAGMCDSARCPQATHHPCHRPVWASAAASSRVFIAKIGRSQKAEKSRLTAEAERADHVVAAIDAALATTPGGAHGQDQ
;
A
#
# COMPACT_ATOMS: atom_id res chain seq x y z
N MET A 1 -2.75 -29.59 -49.45
CA MET A 1 -1.58 -30.42 -49.07
C MET A 1 -1.92 -31.89 -49.27
N PRO A 2 -1.19 -32.59 -50.16
CA PRO A 2 -1.25 -34.05 -50.31
C PRO A 2 -1.13 -34.79 -48.98
N LEU A 3 -1.64 -36.03 -48.93
CA LEU A 3 -1.65 -36.85 -47.72
C LEU A 3 -0.23 -37.15 -47.21
N ALA A 4 0.69 -37.53 -48.09
CA ALA A 4 2.07 -37.83 -47.74
C ALA A 4 2.82 -36.62 -47.15
N GLU A 5 2.61 -35.42 -47.69
CA GLU A 5 3.18 -34.18 -47.14
C GLU A 5 2.63 -33.87 -45.74
N ARG A 6 1.37 -34.22 -45.47
CA ARG A 6 0.77 -34.07 -44.13
C ARG A 6 1.37 -35.02 -43.12
N GLU A 7 1.60 -36.26 -43.52
CA GLU A 7 2.26 -37.26 -42.67
C GLU A 7 3.70 -36.86 -42.36
N ALA A 8 4.47 -36.44 -43.38
CA ALA A 8 5.84 -35.96 -43.19
C ALA A 8 5.90 -34.77 -42.21
N ALA A 9 4.99 -33.79 -42.33
CA ALA A 9 4.93 -32.65 -41.42
C ALA A 9 4.54 -33.05 -39.98
N LEU A 10 3.67 -34.07 -39.80
CA LEU A 10 3.35 -34.61 -38.47
C LEU A 10 4.55 -35.34 -37.86
N VAL A 11 5.26 -36.16 -38.65
CA VAL A 11 6.48 -36.85 -38.23
C VAL A 11 7.55 -35.84 -37.81
N GLU A 12 7.81 -34.82 -38.62
CA GLU A 12 8.77 -33.76 -38.29
C GLU A 12 8.40 -33.06 -36.98
N LYS A 13 7.11 -32.77 -36.77
CA LYS A 13 6.64 -32.14 -35.54
C LYS A 13 6.83 -33.05 -34.32
N LEU A 14 6.51 -34.34 -34.40
CA LEU A 14 6.73 -35.30 -33.32
C LEU A 14 8.21 -35.46 -32.98
N GLN A 15 9.07 -35.57 -33.99
CA GLN A 15 10.52 -35.58 -33.82
C GLN A 15 11.04 -34.28 -33.21
N GLN A 16 10.43 -33.13 -33.52
CA GLN A 16 10.75 -31.87 -32.86
C GLN A 16 10.45 -31.95 -31.35
N HIS A 17 9.26 -32.40 -30.96
CA HIS A 17 8.89 -32.59 -29.55
C HIS A 17 9.88 -33.52 -28.83
N ALA A 18 10.17 -34.68 -29.42
CA ALA A 18 11.13 -35.64 -28.88
C ALA A 18 12.54 -35.05 -28.72
N ARG A 19 13.00 -34.21 -29.66
CA ARG A 19 14.31 -33.55 -29.58
C ARG A 19 14.37 -32.43 -28.54
N THR A 20 13.32 -31.63 -28.41
CA THR A 20 13.31 -30.47 -27.50
C THR A 20 12.85 -30.83 -26.09
N GLY A 21 12.29 -32.03 -25.89
CA GLY A 21 11.64 -32.41 -24.63
C GLY A 21 10.31 -31.69 -24.38
N GLU A 22 9.75 -31.04 -25.40
CA GLU A 22 8.49 -30.30 -25.27
C GLU A 22 7.31 -31.26 -25.16
N PRO A 23 6.45 -31.18 -24.11
CA PRO A 23 5.30 -32.07 -23.99
C PRO A 23 4.30 -31.92 -25.15
N LEU A 24 3.59 -32.99 -25.48
CA LEU A 24 2.45 -32.89 -26.40
C LEU A 24 1.32 -32.08 -25.74
N VAL A 25 0.51 -31.40 -26.55
CA VAL A 25 -0.59 -30.60 -26.00
C VAL A 25 -1.66 -31.48 -25.39
N GLN A 26 -1.95 -31.24 -24.10
CA GLN A 26 -2.99 -31.95 -23.38
C GLN A 26 -4.39 -31.50 -23.81
N THR A 27 -5.32 -32.45 -23.89
CA THR A 27 -6.74 -32.21 -24.11
C THR A 27 -7.36 -31.61 -22.85
N ALA A 28 -8.11 -30.51 -22.99
CA ALA A 28 -8.78 -29.84 -21.87
C ALA A 28 -9.90 -30.73 -21.28
N PRO A 29 -10.22 -30.60 -19.97
CA PRO A 29 -11.23 -31.41 -19.28
C PRO A 29 -12.57 -31.52 -20.03
N ASP A 30 -13.17 -30.40 -20.43
CA ASP A 30 -14.45 -30.37 -21.15
C ASP A 30 -14.41 -31.19 -22.47
N THR A 31 -13.24 -31.24 -23.11
CA THR A 31 -13.04 -32.01 -24.35
C THR A 31 -12.80 -33.50 -24.06
N LEU A 32 -12.27 -33.86 -22.89
CA LEU A 32 -12.16 -35.25 -22.46
C LEU A 32 -13.55 -35.86 -22.25
N ASP A 33 -14.46 -35.14 -21.61
CA ASP A 33 -15.85 -35.57 -21.45
C ASP A 33 -16.52 -35.77 -22.82
N TYR A 34 -16.30 -34.83 -23.75
CA TYR A 34 -16.75 -34.99 -25.12
C TYR A 34 -16.14 -36.23 -25.81
N LYS A 35 -14.84 -36.51 -25.62
CA LYS A 35 -14.19 -37.73 -26.16
C LYS A 35 -14.87 -39.00 -25.65
N ILE A 36 -15.22 -39.06 -24.36
CA ILE A 36 -15.95 -40.19 -23.76
C ILE A 36 -17.31 -40.38 -24.44
N THR A 37 -18.08 -39.30 -24.65
CA THR A 37 -19.36 -39.38 -25.38
C THR A 37 -19.22 -39.83 -26.84
N LYS A 38 -18.03 -39.67 -27.43
CA LYS A 38 -17.67 -40.17 -28.76
C LYS A 38 -17.02 -41.55 -28.73
N GLY A 39 -17.09 -42.24 -27.59
CA GLY A 39 -16.69 -43.63 -27.39
C GLY A 39 -15.22 -43.86 -27.10
N TRP A 40 -14.41 -42.81 -26.93
CA TRP A 40 -13.01 -42.99 -26.54
C TRP A 40 -12.90 -43.66 -25.17
N ASP A 41 -11.98 -44.63 -25.04
CA ASP A 41 -11.66 -45.26 -23.77
C ASP A 41 -10.72 -44.35 -22.95
N PRO A 42 -11.07 -43.99 -21.70
CA PRO A 42 -10.16 -43.26 -20.81
C PRO A 42 -8.81 -43.97 -20.55
N ALA A 43 -8.74 -45.30 -20.72
CA ALA A 43 -7.52 -46.08 -20.60
C ALA A 43 -6.61 -46.00 -21.86
N ASP A 44 -7.10 -45.44 -22.97
CA ASP A 44 -6.33 -45.25 -24.19
C ASP A 44 -5.18 -44.25 -23.95
N ARG A 45 -3.97 -44.61 -24.39
CA ARG A 45 -2.76 -43.78 -24.24
C ARG A 45 -2.92 -42.40 -24.87
N LEU A 46 -3.61 -42.32 -26.01
CA LEU A 46 -3.84 -41.08 -26.76
C LEU A 46 -5.03 -40.28 -26.22
N PHE A 47 -5.78 -40.79 -25.24
CA PHE A 47 -6.97 -40.13 -24.69
C PHE A 47 -6.68 -38.70 -24.25
N ARG A 48 -5.54 -38.46 -23.58
CA ARG A 48 -5.15 -37.14 -23.10
C ARG A 48 -4.47 -36.26 -24.16
N VAL A 49 -4.08 -36.81 -25.31
CA VAL A 49 -3.38 -36.06 -26.38
C VAL A 49 -4.37 -35.26 -27.23
N SER A 50 -4.10 -33.98 -27.44
CA SER A 50 -4.87 -33.13 -28.35
C SER A 50 -4.41 -33.32 -29.79
N LEU A 51 -5.02 -34.27 -30.50
CA LEU A 51 -4.72 -34.52 -31.92
C LEU A 51 -4.96 -33.27 -32.79
N LYS A 52 -5.97 -32.47 -32.43
CA LYS A 52 -6.27 -31.18 -33.08
C LYS A 52 -5.12 -30.18 -32.93
N ALA A 53 -4.52 -30.10 -31.75
CA ALA A 53 -3.36 -29.23 -31.54
C ALA A 53 -2.15 -29.72 -32.33
N LEU A 54 -1.90 -31.03 -32.38
CA LEU A 54 -0.81 -31.61 -33.17
C LEU A 54 -0.92 -31.29 -34.67
N VAL A 55 -2.13 -31.36 -35.24
CA VAL A 55 -2.41 -30.93 -36.63
C VAL A 55 -2.15 -29.44 -36.84
N ARG A 56 -2.57 -28.61 -35.87
CA ARG A 56 -2.37 -27.16 -35.94
C ARG A 56 -0.89 -26.80 -35.87
N GLU A 57 -0.13 -27.47 -35.02
CA GLU A 57 1.30 -27.25 -34.84
C GLU A 57 2.12 -27.70 -36.05
N SER A 58 1.73 -28.79 -36.71
CA SER A 58 2.33 -29.26 -37.97
C SER A 58 1.89 -28.45 -39.20
N ARG A 59 0.98 -27.47 -39.03
CA ARG A 59 0.44 -26.61 -40.10
C ARG A 59 -0.20 -27.40 -41.25
N THR A 60 -0.67 -28.61 -40.97
CA THR A 60 -1.15 -29.55 -42.00
C THR A 60 -2.56 -29.22 -42.53
N GLY A 61 -3.32 -28.45 -41.75
CA GLY A 61 -4.69 -27.99 -42.05
C GLY A 61 -5.70 -29.13 -42.20
N GLY A 62 -7.00 -28.80 -42.23
CA GLY A 62 -8.08 -29.76 -42.46
C GLY A 62 -9.06 -29.88 -41.30
N SER A 63 -9.92 -30.90 -41.40
CA SER A 63 -10.92 -31.23 -40.38
C SER A 63 -10.29 -31.73 -39.08
N ASP A 64 -10.98 -31.51 -37.96
CA ASP A 64 -10.58 -32.05 -36.66
C ASP A 64 -10.39 -33.58 -36.74
N PRO A 65 -9.25 -34.12 -36.24
CA PRO A 65 -8.98 -35.55 -36.26
C PRO A 65 -10.08 -36.35 -35.55
N ARG A 66 -10.47 -37.47 -36.15
CA ARG A 66 -11.48 -38.39 -35.61
C ARG A 66 -10.82 -39.62 -35.02
N ARG A 67 -11.53 -40.30 -34.10
CA ARG A 67 -11.07 -41.52 -33.44
C ARG A 67 -10.54 -42.57 -34.42
N HIS A 68 -11.32 -42.91 -35.45
CA HIS A 68 -10.94 -43.90 -36.47
C HIS A 68 -9.70 -43.51 -37.31
N TRP A 69 -9.14 -42.31 -37.14
CA TRP A 69 -7.86 -41.97 -37.79
C TRP A 69 -6.68 -42.56 -37.05
N VAL A 70 -6.80 -42.78 -35.74
CA VAL A 70 -5.75 -43.30 -34.86
C VAL A 70 -6.01 -44.75 -34.42
N GLU A 71 -6.97 -45.42 -35.05
CA GLU A 71 -7.21 -46.85 -34.90
C GLU A 71 -6.41 -47.65 -35.94
N PRO A 72 -6.18 -48.97 -35.74
CA PRO A 72 -5.57 -49.82 -36.76
C PRO A 72 -6.30 -49.73 -38.11
N GLY A 73 -5.58 -49.62 -39.23
CA GLY A 73 -6.15 -49.33 -40.55
C GLY A 73 -6.61 -47.88 -40.75
N GLY A 74 -6.43 -47.02 -39.75
CA GLY A 74 -6.76 -45.60 -39.78
C GLY A 74 -5.72 -44.76 -40.51
N ARG A 75 -6.10 -43.53 -40.85
CA ARG A 75 -5.25 -42.58 -41.61
C ARG A 75 -3.86 -42.36 -41.00
N TRP A 76 -3.73 -42.41 -39.67
CA TRP A 76 -2.49 -42.11 -38.95
C TRP A 76 -1.72 -43.37 -38.54
N GLU A 77 -2.14 -44.55 -38.99
CA GLU A 77 -1.45 -45.82 -38.71
C GLU A 77 0.08 -45.75 -38.92
N PRO A 78 0.61 -45.15 -40.00
CA PRO A 78 2.06 -45.04 -40.20
C PRO A 78 2.80 -44.22 -39.13
N ILE A 79 2.10 -43.32 -38.43
CA ILE A 79 2.70 -42.41 -37.45
C ILE A 79 2.35 -42.78 -36.00
N LEU A 80 1.45 -43.76 -35.76
CA LEU A 80 1.00 -44.14 -34.42
C LEU A 80 2.15 -44.56 -33.51
N SER A 81 3.07 -45.40 -34.01
CA SER A 81 4.20 -45.87 -33.21
C SER A 81 5.10 -44.70 -32.77
N LEU A 82 5.39 -43.76 -33.68
CA LEU A 82 6.18 -42.56 -33.36
C LEU A 82 5.44 -41.64 -32.38
N LEU A 83 4.13 -41.49 -32.53
CA LEU A 83 3.31 -40.69 -31.62
C LEU A 83 3.31 -41.28 -30.21
N GLU A 84 3.14 -42.59 -30.07
CA GLU A 84 3.19 -43.28 -28.78
C GLU A 84 4.58 -43.22 -28.13
N GLN A 85 5.64 -43.40 -28.91
CA GLN A 85 7.03 -43.26 -28.43
C GLN A 85 7.30 -41.84 -27.95
N THR A 86 6.89 -40.84 -28.73
CA THR A 86 7.04 -39.43 -28.37
C THR A 86 6.25 -39.13 -27.09
N LEU A 87 4.99 -39.58 -27.00
CA LEU A 87 4.17 -39.44 -25.81
C LEU A 87 4.82 -40.06 -24.57
N ALA A 88 5.37 -41.27 -24.70
CA ALA A 88 6.08 -41.93 -23.60
C ALA A 88 7.33 -41.14 -23.17
N GLN A 89 8.00 -40.46 -24.09
CA GLN A 89 9.20 -39.68 -23.82
C GLN A 89 8.91 -38.32 -23.19
N VAL A 90 7.97 -37.54 -23.72
CA VAL A 90 7.75 -36.13 -23.32
C VAL A 90 6.46 -35.89 -22.55
N GLY A 91 5.57 -36.88 -22.49
CA GLY A 91 4.27 -36.76 -21.82
C GLY A 91 3.34 -35.74 -22.48
N VAL A 92 2.36 -35.27 -21.69
CA VAL A 92 1.43 -34.21 -22.07
C VAL A 92 1.42 -33.10 -21.04
N ALA A 93 1.22 -31.86 -21.51
CA ALA A 93 0.97 -30.73 -20.64
C ALA A 93 0.01 -29.73 -21.31
N PRO A 94 -0.75 -28.94 -20.53
CA PRO A 94 -1.47 -27.79 -21.07
C PRO A 94 -0.54 -26.85 -21.85
N LEU A 95 -1.08 -26.16 -22.85
CA LEU A 95 -0.25 -25.41 -23.82
C LEU A 95 0.34 -24.11 -23.23
N TRP A 96 -0.43 -23.39 -22.42
CA TRP A 96 -0.07 -22.03 -22.01
C TRP A 96 0.81 -22.06 -20.76
N GLY A 97 1.77 -21.15 -20.64
CA GLY A 97 2.56 -21.01 -19.40
C GLY A 97 3.65 -22.06 -19.16
N ARG A 98 3.96 -22.94 -20.14
CA ARG A 98 5.01 -23.96 -20.02
C ARG A 98 6.40 -23.40 -19.70
N HIS A 99 6.68 -22.19 -20.16
CA HIS A 99 7.93 -21.47 -19.92
C HIS A 99 7.65 -20.17 -19.15
N ALA A 100 6.76 -20.24 -18.16
CA ALA A 100 6.52 -19.10 -17.29
C ALA A 100 7.83 -18.63 -16.65
N ALA A 101 8.02 -17.32 -16.58
CA ALA A 101 9.19 -16.73 -15.95
C ALA A 101 9.31 -17.21 -14.50
N VAL A 102 10.53 -17.52 -14.08
CA VAL A 102 10.84 -17.83 -12.69
C VAL A 102 10.88 -16.53 -11.90
N ILE A 103 10.18 -16.50 -10.76
CA ILE A 103 10.08 -15.35 -9.87
C ILE A 103 10.42 -15.77 -8.45
N ASP A 104 10.83 -14.81 -7.63
CA ASP A 104 10.95 -15.00 -6.19
C ASP A 104 9.56 -15.18 -5.58
N ARG A 105 9.41 -16.13 -4.66
CA ARG A 105 8.19 -16.29 -3.89
C ARG A 105 7.96 -15.07 -3.01
N ALA A 106 6.69 -14.76 -2.74
CA ALA A 106 6.32 -13.58 -1.96
C ALA A 106 6.69 -13.68 -0.47
N ASP A 107 6.85 -14.89 0.06
CA ASP A 107 7.34 -15.17 1.42
C ASP A 107 8.88 -15.15 1.52
N GLY A 108 9.59 -15.10 0.39
CA GLY A 108 11.04 -15.14 0.32
C GLY A 108 11.64 -16.55 0.32
N ASP A 109 10.83 -17.61 0.33
CA ASP A 109 11.29 -19.01 0.44
C ASP A 109 11.72 -19.62 -0.91
N GLY A 110 12.55 -18.89 -1.65
CA GLY A 110 13.13 -19.34 -2.93
C GLY A 110 12.33 -18.91 -4.16
N GLN A 111 12.47 -19.68 -5.24
CA GLN A 111 12.00 -19.30 -6.57
C GLN A 111 11.04 -20.33 -7.17
N VAL A 112 10.01 -19.85 -7.87
CA VAL A 112 9.01 -20.67 -8.53
C VAL A 112 8.64 -20.08 -9.90
N PRO A 113 8.21 -20.89 -10.88
CA PRO A 113 7.59 -20.36 -12.09
C PRO A 113 6.36 -19.52 -11.74
N TRP A 114 6.13 -18.39 -12.44
CA TRP A 114 4.96 -17.52 -12.18
C TRP A 114 3.63 -18.27 -12.26
N THR A 115 3.49 -19.19 -13.21
CA THR A 115 2.31 -20.06 -13.36
C THR A 115 2.75 -21.46 -13.73
N LEU A 116 1.97 -22.46 -13.33
CA LEU A 116 2.03 -23.78 -13.93
C LEU A 116 1.38 -23.76 -15.32
N PRO A 117 1.59 -24.80 -16.15
CA PRO A 117 0.93 -24.89 -17.44
C PRO A 117 -0.60 -24.86 -17.34
N LEU A 118 -1.25 -24.05 -18.19
CA LEU A 118 -2.69 -23.74 -18.14
C LEU A 118 -3.43 -24.18 -19.39
N PHE A 119 -4.69 -24.58 -19.23
CA PHE A 119 -5.62 -24.69 -20.35
C PHE A 119 -6.13 -23.30 -20.76
N ALA A 120 -6.71 -23.21 -21.96
CA ALA A 120 -7.21 -21.93 -22.49
C ALA A 120 -8.30 -21.30 -21.61
N ALA A 121 -9.10 -22.10 -20.89
CA ALA A 121 -10.09 -21.62 -19.94
C ALA A 121 -9.41 -20.99 -18.71
N ASP A 122 -8.40 -21.65 -18.16
CA ASP A 122 -7.67 -21.18 -16.97
C ASP A 122 -6.93 -19.88 -17.25
N VAL A 123 -6.39 -19.69 -18.47
CA VAL A 123 -5.79 -18.41 -18.88
C VAL A 123 -6.81 -17.27 -18.76
N LYS A 124 -8.05 -17.47 -19.23
CA LYS A 124 -9.10 -16.45 -19.12
C LYS A 124 -9.45 -16.17 -17.66
N ALA A 125 -9.52 -17.21 -16.83
CA ALA A 125 -9.76 -17.07 -15.41
C ALA A 125 -8.63 -16.28 -14.73
N LEU A 126 -7.37 -16.65 -14.97
CA LEU A 126 -6.19 -16.00 -14.41
C LEU A 126 -6.07 -14.53 -14.86
N ILE A 127 -6.37 -14.20 -16.12
CA ILE A 127 -6.48 -12.81 -16.57
C ILE A 127 -7.52 -12.04 -15.73
N GLY A 128 -8.63 -12.67 -15.39
CA GLY A 128 -9.64 -12.12 -14.49
C GLY A 128 -9.12 -11.86 -13.08
N ILE A 129 -8.33 -12.79 -12.52
CA ILE A 129 -7.67 -12.67 -11.21
C ILE A 129 -6.67 -11.52 -11.23
N VAL A 130 -5.73 -11.49 -12.17
CA VAL A 130 -4.69 -10.44 -12.25
C VAL A 130 -5.31 -9.07 -12.49
N ARG A 131 -6.33 -8.96 -13.35
CA ARG A 131 -7.08 -7.71 -13.53
C ARG A 131 -7.73 -7.24 -12.24
N THR A 132 -8.25 -8.16 -11.43
CA THR A 132 -8.83 -7.85 -10.12
C THR A 132 -7.75 -7.38 -9.13
N ALA A 133 -6.58 -8.02 -9.12
CA ALA A 133 -5.42 -7.60 -8.34
C ALA A 133 -4.99 -6.17 -8.68
N CYS A 134 -4.86 -5.85 -9.98
CA CYS A 134 -4.54 -4.49 -10.44
C CYS A 134 -5.57 -3.47 -9.95
N MET A 135 -6.86 -3.79 -10.04
CA MET A 135 -7.93 -2.90 -9.57
C MET A 135 -7.86 -2.67 -8.06
N ILE A 136 -7.58 -3.71 -7.26
CA ILE A 136 -7.40 -3.60 -5.81
C ILE A 136 -6.20 -2.70 -5.50
N ALA A 137 -5.05 -2.94 -6.14
CA ALA A 137 -3.84 -2.13 -5.96
C ALA A 137 -4.09 -0.65 -6.28
N ILE A 138 -4.68 -0.36 -7.46
CA ILE A 138 -5.01 1.00 -7.85
C ILE A 138 -5.99 1.62 -6.85
N SER A 139 -7.06 0.92 -6.47
CA SER A 139 -8.05 1.46 -5.53
C SER A 139 -7.45 1.74 -4.15
N ALA A 140 -6.68 0.80 -3.59
CA ALA A 140 -6.08 0.90 -2.27
C ALA A 140 -5.05 2.04 -2.17
N LEU A 141 -4.32 2.32 -3.27
CA LEU A 141 -3.22 3.28 -3.28
C LEU A 141 -3.57 4.64 -3.88
N SER A 142 -4.70 4.77 -4.57
CA SER A 142 -5.20 6.06 -5.08
C SER A 142 -6.40 6.59 -4.31
N GLY A 143 -7.21 5.69 -3.77
CA GLY A 143 -8.50 5.99 -3.17
C GLY A 143 -9.61 6.20 -4.21
N MET A 144 -9.39 5.96 -5.51
CA MET A 144 -10.43 6.10 -6.54
C MET A 144 -11.70 5.30 -6.20
N ARG A 145 -12.86 5.90 -6.48
CA ARG A 145 -14.17 5.24 -6.39
C ARG A 145 -14.35 4.27 -7.55
N HIS A 146 -15.28 3.34 -7.41
CA HIS A 146 -15.66 2.43 -8.50
C HIS A 146 -15.94 3.14 -9.82
N SER A 147 -16.75 4.22 -9.79
CA SER A 147 -17.09 5.03 -10.97
C SER A 147 -15.89 5.72 -11.63
N GLU A 148 -14.81 5.95 -10.87
CA GLU A 148 -13.58 6.58 -11.36
C GLU A 148 -12.63 5.50 -11.89
N LEU A 149 -12.59 4.32 -11.26
CA LEU A 149 -11.80 3.19 -11.74
C LEU A 149 -12.26 2.70 -13.12
N VAL A 150 -13.57 2.56 -13.34
CA VAL A 150 -14.10 2.11 -14.65
C VAL A 150 -13.94 3.14 -15.77
N GLU A 151 -13.64 4.40 -15.42
CA GLU A 151 -13.34 5.48 -16.38
C GLU A 151 -11.83 5.71 -16.55
N LEU A 152 -10.97 4.75 -16.16
CA LEU A 152 -9.54 4.76 -16.51
C LEU A 152 -9.37 4.33 -17.98
N PRO A 153 -9.01 5.25 -18.90
CA PRO A 153 -8.76 4.89 -20.31
C PRO A 153 -7.46 4.09 -20.45
N GLN A 154 -7.24 3.47 -21.62
CA GLN A 154 -5.97 2.79 -21.91
C GLN A 154 -4.74 3.72 -21.76
N ASP A 155 -4.89 4.99 -22.09
CA ASP A 155 -3.84 6.01 -22.01
C ASP A 155 -3.82 6.73 -20.64
N CYS A 156 -4.40 6.12 -19.59
CA CYS A 156 -4.52 6.76 -18.28
C CYS A 156 -3.16 7.11 -17.64
N GLN A 157 -2.11 6.32 -17.89
CA GLN A 157 -0.76 6.58 -17.39
C GLN A 157 -0.17 7.84 -18.02
N GLN A 158 -0.05 8.91 -17.23
CA GLN A 158 0.62 10.13 -17.68
C GLN A 158 2.14 9.96 -17.62
N PRO A 159 2.92 10.69 -18.46
CA PRO A 159 4.37 10.69 -18.37
C PRO A 159 4.83 11.05 -16.94
N PRO A 160 5.75 10.27 -16.32
CA PRO A 160 6.20 10.56 -14.96
C PRO A 160 6.99 11.88 -14.87
N ASP A 161 6.68 12.72 -13.89
CA ASP A 161 7.43 13.96 -13.69
C ASP A 161 8.64 13.74 -12.79
N LYS A 162 9.81 14.18 -13.25
CA LYS A 162 11.02 14.20 -12.41
C LYS A 162 11.07 15.51 -11.63
N ILE A 163 10.80 15.44 -10.33
CA ILE A 163 10.80 16.59 -9.40
C ILE A 163 12.17 16.74 -8.71
N GLY A 164 13.19 16.03 -9.20
CA GLY A 164 14.56 16.08 -8.70
C GLY A 164 15.33 14.78 -8.97
N PRO A 165 16.57 14.64 -8.47
CA PRO A 165 17.49 13.55 -8.82
C PRO A 165 16.97 12.13 -8.48
N ARG A 166 16.02 12.02 -7.55
CA ARG A 166 15.44 10.75 -7.08
C ARG A 166 13.93 10.81 -6.76
N ARG A 167 13.22 11.84 -7.25
CA ARG A 167 11.78 12.01 -6.97
C ARG A 167 11.01 11.98 -8.27
N VAL A 168 10.28 10.90 -8.49
CA VAL A 168 9.37 10.75 -9.63
C VAL A 168 7.94 10.85 -9.11
N ARG A 169 7.12 11.65 -9.79
CA ARG A 169 5.68 11.73 -9.53
C ARG A 169 4.95 10.97 -10.63
N HIS A 170 4.16 9.98 -10.22
CA HIS A 170 3.31 9.22 -11.10
C HIS A 170 1.89 9.78 -11.07
N ARG A 171 1.24 9.86 -12.22
CA ARG A 171 -0.15 10.32 -12.33
C ARG A 171 -0.97 9.41 -13.23
N LEU A 172 -2.23 9.21 -12.84
CA LEU A 172 -3.25 8.54 -13.64
C LEU A 172 -4.38 9.51 -13.95
N LYS A 173 -4.79 9.62 -15.23
CA LYS A 173 -6.00 10.38 -15.59
C LYS A 173 -7.24 9.49 -15.58
N SER A 174 -8.34 10.02 -15.07
CA SER A 174 -9.66 9.37 -15.04
C SER A 174 -10.76 10.43 -14.98
N LYS A 175 -12.01 10.07 -15.25
CA LYS A 175 -13.16 10.98 -15.07
C LYS A 175 -13.70 10.94 -13.64
N LEU A 176 -13.85 12.12 -13.04
CA LEU A 176 -14.67 12.33 -11.86
C LEU A 176 -16.15 12.39 -12.25
N ILE A 177 -16.89 11.37 -11.82
CA ILE A 177 -18.34 11.27 -12.07
C ILE A 177 -19.15 11.89 -10.93
N LYS A 178 -18.80 11.58 -9.67
CA LYS A 178 -19.61 11.97 -8.52
C LYS A 178 -19.64 13.49 -8.33
N GLY A 179 -20.85 14.07 -8.34
CA GLY A 179 -21.06 15.51 -8.12
C GLY A 179 -20.66 16.40 -9.30
N LYS A 180 -20.51 15.82 -10.50
CA LYS A 180 -20.21 16.54 -11.75
C LYS A 180 -21.37 16.44 -12.74
N LYS A 181 -21.34 17.25 -13.80
CA LYS A 181 -22.32 17.20 -14.90
C LYS A 181 -22.26 15.83 -15.60
N LEU A 182 -23.33 15.49 -16.33
CA LEU A 182 -23.41 14.27 -17.13
C LEU A 182 -22.14 14.11 -18.01
N GLY A 183 -21.56 12.91 -18.00
CA GLY A 183 -20.30 12.61 -18.68
C GLY A 183 -19.03 12.75 -17.83
N GLY A 184 -19.12 13.37 -16.64
CA GLY A 184 -17.97 13.55 -15.75
C GLY A 184 -17.00 14.62 -16.20
N VAL A 185 -15.96 14.86 -15.40
CA VAL A 185 -14.86 15.79 -15.72
C VAL A 185 -13.53 15.06 -15.60
N TRP A 186 -12.66 15.24 -16.59
CA TRP A 186 -11.29 14.71 -16.54
C TRP A 186 -10.51 15.31 -15.37
N ASP A 187 -9.82 14.45 -14.63
CA ASP A 187 -8.94 14.84 -13.53
C ASP A 187 -7.76 13.86 -13.46
N GLU A 188 -6.72 14.27 -12.74
CA GLU A 188 -5.51 13.50 -12.50
C GLU A 188 -5.41 13.07 -11.04
N TRP A 189 -4.91 11.86 -10.85
CA TRP A 189 -4.64 11.28 -9.54
C TRP A 189 -3.14 11.13 -9.40
N VAL A 190 -2.56 11.80 -8.42
CA VAL A 190 -1.18 11.51 -8.02
C VAL A 190 -1.19 10.18 -7.26
N VAL A 191 -0.37 9.24 -7.71
CA VAL A 191 -0.37 7.87 -7.19
C VAL A 191 1.04 7.39 -6.86
N ALA A 192 1.12 6.36 -6.02
CA ALA A 192 2.36 5.61 -5.81
C ALA A 192 2.77 4.84 -7.09
N ALA A 193 4.05 4.48 -7.18
CA ALA A 193 4.59 3.80 -8.36
C ALA A 193 3.88 2.46 -8.61
N GLU A 194 3.55 1.72 -7.55
CA GLU A 194 2.89 0.42 -7.62
C GLU A 194 1.50 0.50 -8.25
N ALA A 195 0.74 1.57 -7.95
CA ALA A 195 -0.55 1.81 -8.59
C ALA A 195 -0.40 2.20 -10.07
N TYR A 196 0.67 2.94 -10.39
CA TYR A 196 1.00 3.29 -11.76
C TYR A 196 1.38 2.06 -12.59
N GLU A 197 2.23 1.17 -12.05
CA GLU A 197 2.61 -0.09 -12.69
C GLU A 197 1.42 -1.04 -12.81
N ALA A 198 0.57 -1.14 -11.78
CA ALA A 198 -0.65 -1.93 -11.82
C ALA A 198 -1.60 -1.47 -12.96
N ALA A 199 -1.66 -0.18 -13.25
CA ALA A 199 -2.41 0.34 -14.41
C ALA A 199 -1.77 -0.09 -15.74
N GLY A 200 -0.43 -0.11 -15.82
CA GLY A 200 0.31 -0.63 -16.97
C GLY A 200 0.07 -2.11 -17.22
N VAL A 201 0.07 -2.94 -16.17
CA VAL A 201 -0.27 -4.36 -16.25
C VAL A 201 -1.72 -4.54 -16.67
N ALA A 202 -2.65 -3.81 -16.06
CA ALA A 202 -4.07 -3.86 -16.44
C ALA A 202 -4.28 -3.51 -17.92
N ARG A 203 -3.53 -2.53 -18.46
CA ARG A 203 -3.55 -2.17 -19.89
C ARG A 203 -3.11 -3.33 -20.78
N GLN A 204 -2.03 -4.02 -20.44
CA GLN A 204 -1.56 -5.18 -21.22
C GLN A 204 -2.57 -6.34 -21.24
N LEU A 205 -3.43 -6.42 -20.22
CA LEU A 205 -4.51 -7.40 -20.12
C LEU A 205 -5.82 -6.97 -20.79
N THR A 206 -5.87 -5.78 -21.38
CA THR A 206 -7.05 -5.34 -22.15
C THR A 206 -7.05 -5.94 -23.56
N GLY A 207 -8.25 -6.16 -24.11
CA GLY A 207 -8.40 -6.56 -25.51
C GLY A 207 -8.08 -5.39 -26.46
N PRO A 208 -7.78 -5.66 -27.74
CA PRO A 208 -7.39 -4.64 -28.72
C PRO A 208 -8.41 -3.50 -28.85
N ASP A 209 -9.71 -3.79 -28.69
CA ASP A 209 -10.79 -2.82 -28.87
C ASP A 209 -11.27 -2.15 -27.56
N ALA A 210 -10.63 -2.46 -26.43
CA ALA A 210 -11.10 -1.97 -25.12
C ALA A 210 -10.71 -0.50 -24.91
N SER A 211 -11.66 0.42 -24.81
CA SER A 211 -11.35 1.84 -24.56
C SER A 211 -10.83 2.13 -23.13
N HIS A 212 -11.14 1.25 -22.18
CA HIS A 212 -10.85 1.42 -20.75
C HIS A 212 -10.17 0.18 -20.16
N LEU A 213 -9.43 0.39 -19.05
CA LEU A 213 -8.73 -0.69 -18.34
C LEU A 213 -9.68 -1.71 -17.72
N PHE A 214 -10.83 -1.25 -17.25
CA PHE A 214 -11.82 -2.06 -16.56
C PHE A 214 -13.18 -1.92 -17.26
N PRO A 215 -13.94 -3.02 -17.42
CA PRO A 215 -15.26 -2.94 -18.04
C PRO A 215 -16.25 -2.22 -17.12
N GLN A 216 -17.15 -1.41 -17.68
CA GLN A 216 -18.19 -0.72 -16.91
C GLN A 216 -19.16 -1.68 -16.21
N THR A 217 -19.35 -2.88 -16.75
CA THR A 217 -20.17 -3.95 -16.17
C THR A 217 -19.48 -4.72 -15.03
N LEU A 218 -18.33 -4.25 -14.57
CA LEU A 218 -17.55 -4.92 -13.53
C LEU A 218 -18.30 -4.91 -12.19
N VAL A 219 -18.62 -6.10 -11.69
CA VAL A 219 -19.11 -6.30 -10.32
C VAL A 219 -17.92 -6.64 -9.43
N PHE A 220 -17.53 -5.73 -8.53
CA PHE A 220 -16.34 -5.90 -7.68
C PHE A 220 -16.44 -7.12 -6.77
N HIS A 221 -17.59 -7.32 -6.11
CA HIS A 221 -17.77 -8.33 -5.07
C HIS A 221 -17.46 -9.76 -5.56
N GLY A 222 -18.16 -10.25 -6.59
CA GLY A 222 -17.92 -11.59 -7.14
C GLY A 222 -16.60 -11.74 -7.89
N ARG A 223 -15.88 -10.65 -8.21
CA ARG A 223 -14.49 -10.73 -8.68
C ARG A 223 -13.51 -10.86 -7.52
N TYR A 224 -13.74 -10.12 -6.46
CA TYR A 224 -12.92 -10.17 -5.26
C TYR A 224 -13.02 -11.53 -4.56
N GLU A 225 -14.19 -12.16 -4.53
CA GLU A 225 -14.34 -13.52 -3.98
C GLU A 225 -13.48 -14.53 -4.73
N ARG A 226 -13.58 -14.56 -6.07
CA ARG A 226 -12.72 -15.42 -6.90
C ARG A 226 -11.23 -15.11 -6.76
N PHE A 227 -10.87 -13.83 -6.61
CA PHE A 227 -9.49 -13.42 -6.32
C PHE A 227 -9.02 -13.98 -4.98
N ARG A 228 -9.83 -13.84 -3.93
CA ARG A 228 -9.54 -14.40 -2.60
C ARG A 228 -9.42 -15.91 -2.64
N GLU A 229 -10.36 -16.61 -3.27
CA GLU A 229 -10.31 -18.07 -3.42
C GLU A 229 -9.03 -18.53 -4.11
N TRP A 230 -8.62 -17.82 -5.17
CA TRP A 230 -7.37 -18.11 -5.86
C TRP A 230 -6.13 -17.85 -4.99
N VAL A 231 -6.08 -16.73 -4.25
CA VAL A 231 -4.98 -16.42 -3.33
C VAL A 231 -4.91 -17.40 -2.16
N ASN A 232 -6.04 -17.86 -1.66
CA ASN A 232 -6.11 -18.80 -0.53
C ASN A 232 -5.99 -20.26 -0.98
N GLY A 233 -5.99 -20.52 -2.29
CA GLY A 233 -5.88 -21.85 -2.87
C GLY A 233 -4.43 -22.30 -3.09
N GLU A 234 -4.27 -23.42 -3.78
CA GLU A 234 -2.97 -24.07 -4.03
C GLU A 234 -1.99 -23.16 -4.78
N GLU A 235 -2.47 -22.42 -5.79
CA GLU A 235 -1.63 -21.50 -6.56
C GLU A 235 -1.10 -20.33 -5.72
N GLY A 236 -1.93 -19.75 -4.84
CA GLY A 236 -1.47 -18.69 -3.94
C GLY A 236 -0.45 -19.20 -2.93
N ALA A 237 -0.67 -20.39 -2.37
CA ALA A 237 0.31 -21.04 -1.48
C ALA A 237 1.63 -21.36 -2.20
N ARG A 238 1.56 -21.81 -3.46
CA ARG A 238 2.72 -22.05 -4.33
C ARG A 238 3.51 -20.77 -4.61
N LEU A 239 2.84 -19.62 -4.68
CA LEU A 239 3.47 -18.32 -4.88
C LEU A 239 3.94 -17.66 -3.56
N GLY A 240 3.69 -18.28 -2.41
CA GLY A 240 4.03 -17.72 -1.09
C GLY A 240 3.13 -16.54 -0.69
N LEU A 241 1.93 -16.42 -1.27
CA LEU A 241 1.01 -15.34 -0.93
C LEU A 241 0.39 -15.59 0.45
N ALA A 242 0.35 -14.53 1.27
CA ALA A 242 -0.34 -14.58 2.54
C ALA A 242 -1.86 -14.77 2.33
N PRO A 243 -2.51 -15.74 3.02
CA PRO A 243 -3.95 -15.93 2.91
C PRO A 243 -4.71 -14.66 3.29
N ILE A 244 -5.73 -14.33 2.50
CA ILE A 244 -6.60 -13.18 2.71
C ILE A 244 -7.73 -13.60 3.67
N PRO A 245 -7.94 -12.87 4.79
CA PRO A 245 -9.03 -13.14 5.71
C PRO A 245 -10.41 -13.07 5.04
N HIS A 246 -11.39 -13.78 5.63
CA HIS A 246 -12.76 -13.82 5.12
C HIS A 246 -13.54 -12.50 5.32
N ASP A 247 -12.99 -11.52 6.04
CA ASP A 247 -13.60 -10.22 6.30
C ASP A 247 -14.10 -9.52 5.03
N PRO A 248 -15.27 -8.86 5.05
CA PRO A 248 -15.79 -8.21 3.88
C PRO A 248 -14.86 -7.09 3.40
N LEU A 249 -14.45 -7.14 2.13
CA LEU A 249 -13.71 -6.07 1.47
C LEU A 249 -14.55 -5.48 0.34
N ASN A 250 -14.61 -4.15 0.30
CA ASN A 250 -15.15 -3.43 -0.84
C ASN A 250 -14.31 -2.16 -1.08
N LEU A 251 -14.48 -1.58 -2.27
CA LEU A 251 -13.73 -0.38 -2.69
C LEU A 251 -13.93 0.82 -1.74
N ARG A 252 -15.07 0.89 -1.03
CA ARG A 252 -15.34 1.95 -0.04
C ARG A 252 -14.49 1.75 1.22
N ILE A 253 -14.30 0.51 1.68
CA ILE A 253 -13.42 0.17 2.80
C ILE A 253 -11.99 0.55 2.45
N LEU A 254 -11.47 0.10 1.29
CA LEU A 254 -10.12 0.44 0.83
C LEU A 254 -9.88 1.96 0.81
N ARG A 255 -10.83 2.71 0.25
CA ARG A 255 -10.76 4.17 0.22
C ARG A 255 -10.78 4.79 1.62
N ARG A 256 -11.60 4.26 2.55
CA ARG A 256 -11.65 4.75 3.94
C ARG A 256 -10.33 4.47 4.66
N THR A 257 -9.77 3.28 4.51
CA THR A 257 -8.47 2.91 5.08
C THR A 257 -7.39 3.86 4.57
N LEU A 258 -7.29 4.09 3.26
CA LEU A 258 -6.32 5.06 2.72
C LEU A 258 -6.55 6.47 3.27
N ALA A 259 -7.80 6.92 3.39
CA ALA A 259 -8.11 8.24 3.94
C ALA A 259 -7.58 8.39 5.37
N VAL A 260 -7.81 7.37 6.20
CA VAL A 260 -7.37 7.30 7.59
C VAL A 260 -5.84 7.29 7.64
N GLU A 261 -5.18 6.45 6.85
CA GLU A 261 -3.71 6.35 6.80
C GLU A 261 -3.04 7.65 6.36
N ILE A 262 -3.62 8.37 5.39
CA ILE A 262 -3.11 9.68 4.99
C ILE A 262 -3.37 10.70 6.10
N ALA A 263 -4.58 10.72 6.69
CA ALA A 263 -4.96 11.70 7.71
C ALA A 263 -4.11 11.62 8.99
N HIS A 264 -3.64 10.43 9.37
CA HIS A 264 -2.76 10.22 10.52
C HIS A 264 -1.34 10.80 10.33
N ARG A 265 -0.98 11.18 9.10
CA ARG A 265 0.31 11.84 8.81
C ARG A 265 0.23 13.33 9.10
N ARG A 266 1.38 13.96 9.37
CA ARG A 266 1.49 15.43 9.55
C ARG A 266 1.01 16.15 8.28
N GLY A 267 0.10 17.12 8.41
CA GLY A 267 -0.57 17.78 7.27
C GLY A 267 -1.50 16.87 6.46
N GLY A 268 -1.68 15.63 6.92
CA GLY A 268 -2.31 14.54 6.21
C GLY A 268 -3.81 14.73 6.01
N LEU A 269 -4.50 15.45 6.90
CA LEU A 269 -5.94 15.67 6.75
C LEU A 269 -6.28 16.52 5.51
N LEU A 270 -5.51 17.59 5.27
CA LEU A 270 -5.65 18.40 4.05
C LEU A 270 -5.25 17.57 2.82
N ALA A 271 -4.13 16.85 2.90
CA ALA A 271 -3.67 15.97 1.82
C ALA A 271 -4.70 14.88 1.48
N ALA A 272 -5.33 14.27 2.47
CA ALA A 272 -6.38 13.28 2.29
C ALA A 272 -7.60 13.90 1.60
N LYS A 273 -8.05 15.08 2.04
CA LYS A 273 -9.21 15.74 1.43
C LYS A 273 -8.93 16.20 -0.01
N ILE A 274 -7.70 16.62 -0.34
CA ILE A 274 -7.26 16.89 -1.72
C ILE A 274 -7.18 15.61 -2.55
N GLN A 275 -6.43 14.59 -2.08
CA GLN A 275 -6.22 13.32 -2.78
C GLN A 275 -7.54 12.65 -3.13
N LEU A 276 -8.47 12.65 -2.18
CA LEU A 276 -9.77 12.01 -2.30
C LEU A 276 -10.80 12.91 -3.00
N LYS A 277 -10.39 14.06 -3.55
CA LYS A 277 -11.26 14.97 -4.31
C LYS A 277 -12.48 15.45 -3.51
N HIS A 278 -12.31 15.53 -2.18
CA HIS A 278 -13.27 16.18 -1.27
C HIS A 278 -13.05 17.69 -1.23
N LEU A 279 -11.87 18.17 -1.65
CA LEU A 279 -11.54 19.56 -1.95
C LEU A 279 -10.88 19.65 -3.33
N SER A 280 -11.05 20.78 -4.01
CA SER A 280 -10.35 21.06 -5.28
C SER A 280 -9.01 21.73 -5.01
N VAL A 281 -7.97 21.37 -5.76
CA VAL A 281 -6.66 22.06 -5.71
C VAL A 281 -6.81 23.52 -6.16
N VAL A 282 -7.75 23.81 -7.06
CA VAL A 282 -8.09 25.19 -7.49
C VAL A 282 -8.67 26.02 -6.33
N THR A 283 -9.31 25.37 -5.35
CA THR A 283 -9.81 26.06 -4.14
C THR A 283 -8.75 26.28 -3.06
N THR A 284 -7.63 25.54 -3.09
CA THR A 284 -6.56 25.73 -2.09
C THR A 284 -5.60 26.87 -2.42
N GLU A 285 -5.50 27.27 -3.69
CA GLU A 285 -4.69 28.43 -4.10
C GLU A 285 -5.49 29.75 -4.05
N GLY A 286 -6.83 29.70 -4.12
CA GLY A 286 -7.66 30.88 -4.42
C GLY A 286 -8.23 31.69 -3.26
N TYR A 287 -8.65 31.10 -2.13
CA TYR A 287 -9.47 31.86 -1.16
C TYR A 287 -9.30 31.37 0.28
N ALA A 288 -8.27 31.89 0.95
CA ALA A 288 -8.04 31.76 2.38
C ALA A 288 -9.01 32.60 3.26
N ASN A 289 -10.17 33.07 2.76
CA ASN A 289 -11.01 33.99 3.55
C ASN A 289 -12.51 34.03 3.14
N ARG A 290 -13.34 33.04 3.53
CA ARG A 290 -14.81 33.21 3.60
C ARG A 290 -15.45 32.42 4.76
N PRO A 291 -16.02 33.06 5.79
CA PRO A 291 -16.72 32.37 6.87
C PRO A 291 -18.15 31.95 6.48
N GLY A 292 -18.59 30.77 6.93
CA GLY A 292 -20.01 30.35 6.98
C GLY A 292 -20.49 29.24 6.03
N GLY A 293 -19.66 28.74 5.10
CA GLY A 293 -20.01 27.61 4.22
C GLY A 293 -19.46 26.27 4.70
N ALA A 294 -19.50 25.22 3.86
CA ALA A 294 -18.90 23.89 4.14
C ALA A 294 -17.44 23.93 4.66
N GLN A 295 -16.75 25.06 4.53
CA GLN A 295 -15.48 25.41 5.15
C GLN A 295 -15.53 25.52 6.69
N ALA A 296 -16.58 26.09 7.29
CA ALA A 296 -16.73 26.16 8.75
C ALA A 296 -16.95 24.76 9.34
N LYS A 297 -17.75 23.92 8.68
CA LYS A 297 -17.91 22.51 9.02
C LYS A 297 -16.59 21.74 8.85
N PHE A 298 -15.85 22.02 7.78
CA PHE A 298 -14.52 21.45 7.55
C PHE A 298 -13.51 21.86 8.64
N LEU A 299 -13.47 23.14 9.03
CA LEU A 299 -12.57 23.63 10.08
C LEU A 299 -12.98 23.09 11.45
N ALA A 300 -14.28 22.91 11.71
CA ALA A 300 -14.78 22.26 12.91
C ALA A 300 -14.39 20.77 12.95
N GLU A 301 -14.58 20.02 11.86
CA GLU A 301 -14.17 18.61 11.74
C GLU A 301 -12.64 18.45 11.85
N VAL A 302 -11.86 19.39 11.29
CA VAL A 302 -10.40 19.44 11.46
C VAL A 302 -10.05 19.70 12.92
N GLY A 303 -10.66 20.70 13.54
CA GLY A 303 -10.46 21.03 14.95
C GLY A 303 -10.80 19.88 15.89
N GLU A 304 -11.91 19.18 15.65
CA GLU A 304 -12.34 18.00 16.42
C GLU A 304 -11.33 16.84 16.27
N SER A 305 -10.88 16.57 15.05
CA SER A 305 -9.88 15.53 14.81
C SER A 305 -8.52 15.88 15.41
N GLU A 306 -8.10 17.14 15.34
CA GLU A 306 -6.88 17.61 15.98
C GLU A 306 -6.98 17.55 17.50
N HIS A 307 -8.15 17.89 18.06
CA HIS A 307 -8.44 17.79 19.49
C HIS A 307 -8.36 16.32 19.97
N ASN A 308 -9.03 15.38 19.29
CA ASN A 308 -9.00 13.96 19.63
C ASN A 308 -7.59 13.36 19.54
N ARG A 309 -6.81 13.76 18.52
CA ARG A 309 -5.40 13.39 18.38
C ARG A 309 -4.57 13.93 19.55
N ASN A 310 -4.74 15.20 19.88
CA ASN A 310 -4.01 15.85 20.97
C ASN A 310 -4.34 15.23 22.32
N LEU A 311 -5.60 14.87 22.54
CA LEU A 311 -6.04 14.15 23.72
C LEU A 311 -5.35 12.79 23.83
N THR A 312 -5.33 12.02 22.74
CA THR A 312 -4.65 10.72 22.67
C THR A 312 -3.15 10.83 23.00
N LEU A 313 -2.47 11.83 22.43
CA LEU A 313 -1.04 12.07 22.69
C LEU A 313 -0.78 12.54 24.13
N THR A 314 -1.67 13.36 24.69
CA THR A 314 -1.57 13.83 26.08
C THR A 314 -1.78 12.68 27.06
N LEU A 315 -2.77 11.81 26.79
CA LEU A 315 -2.99 10.57 27.54
C LEU A 315 -1.78 9.65 27.47
N GLN A 316 -1.19 9.47 26.29
CA GLN A 316 0.04 8.67 26.15
C GLN A 316 1.20 9.27 26.95
N ALA A 317 1.39 10.59 26.89
CA ALA A 317 2.43 11.27 27.67
C ALA A 317 2.20 11.15 29.19
N PHE A 318 0.94 11.16 29.63
CA PHE A 318 0.57 10.91 31.03
C PHE A 318 0.87 9.46 31.45
N ARG A 319 0.50 8.48 30.63
CA ARG A 319 0.83 7.05 30.87
C ARG A 319 2.33 6.80 30.86
N ASP A 320 3.08 7.49 30.01
CA ASP A 320 4.54 7.46 30.01
C ASP A 320 5.10 7.98 31.35
N PHE A 321 4.57 9.11 31.83
CA PHE A 321 4.92 9.65 33.14
C PHE A 321 4.62 8.68 34.29
N GLN A 322 3.43 8.05 34.31
CA GLN A 322 3.06 7.02 35.29
C GLN A 322 4.00 5.81 35.25
N ALA A 323 4.47 5.44 34.07
CA ALA A 323 5.45 4.38 33.87
C ALA A 323 6.90 4.82 34.18
N GLY A 324 7.11 6.01 34.74
CA GLY A 324 8.41 6.56 35.08
C GLY A 324 9.21 7.17 33.92
N ARG A 325 8.66 7.16 32.69
CA ARG A 325 9.29 7.80 31.53
C ARG A 325 9.04 9.29 31.55
N GLN A 326 10.08 10.06 31.78
CA GLN A 326 9.97 11.52 31.87
C GLN A 326 10.05 12.18 30.48
N PRO A 327 9.35 13.31 30.25
CA PRO A 327 9.62 14.15 29.10
C PRO A 327 10.96 14.87 29.26
N ALA A 328 11.64 15.16 28.15
CA ALA A 328 12.86 15.96 28.12
C ALA A 328 12.58 17.40 27.62
N GLY A 329 13.56 18.29 27.77
CA GLY A 329 13.48 19.67 27.27
C GLY A 329 13.00 20.71 28.30
N PRO A 330 13.04 22.00 27.95
CA PRO A 330 12.86 23.07 28.94
C PRO A 330 11.47 23.12 29.58
N GLY A 331 10.43 22.68 28.87
CA GLY A 331 9.06 22.60 29.38
C GLY A 331 8.71 21.32 30.13
N ALA A 332 9.67 20.40 30.33
CA ALA A 332 9.42 19.12 30.96
C ALA A 332 8.92 19.27 32.40
N ARG A 333 9.52 20.17 33.19
CA ARG A 333 9.17 20.39 34.61
C ARG A 333 7.72 20.82 34.77
N ASP A 334 7.26 21.76 33.95
CA ASP A 334 5.88 22.27 33.99
C ASP A 334 4.87 21.17 33.61
N LEU A 335 5.19 20.36 32.59
CA LEU A 335 4.34 19.24 32.19
C LEU A 335 4.25 18.17 33.29
N VAL A 336 5.38 17.82 33.90
CA VAL A 336 5.43 16.86 35.02
C VAL A 336 4.67 17.37 36.24
N SER A 337 4.81 18.66 36.57
CA SER A 337 4.05 19.29 37.66
C SER A 337 2.54 19.18 37.42
N PHE A 338 2.09 19.42 36.19
CA PHE A 338 0.70 19.23 35.79
C PHE A 338 0.24 17.76 35.90
N PHE A 339 1.05 16.80 35.47
CA PHE A 339 0.68 15.39 35.63
C PHE A 339 0.58 14.97 37.10
N LYS A 340 1.46 15.47 37.97
CA LYS A 340 1.36 15.25 39.42
C LYS A 340 0.09 15.85 40.02
N SER A 341 -0.35 17.03 39.56
CA SER A 341 -1.62 17.60 40.05
C SER A 341 -2.82 16.75 39.64
N VAL A 342 -2.80 16.21 38.41
CA VAL A 342 -3.84 15.28 37.92
C VAL A 342 -3.86 13.99 38.75
N GLU A 343 -2.71 13.39 39.07
CA GLU A 343 -2.65 12.21 39.96
C GLU A 343 -3.19 12.52 41.36
N ASN A 344 -2.83 13.66 41.94
CA ASN A 344 -3.32 14.05 43.26
C ASN A 344 -4.85 14.26 43.29
N GLU A 345 -5.42 14.81 42.22
CA GLU A 345 -6.86 14.99 42.07
C GLU A 345 -7.59 13.64 42.00
N LEU A 346 -7.06 12.69 41.21
CA LEU A 346 -7.56 11.31 41.16
C LEU A 346 -7.46 10.59 42.53
N LEU A 347 -6.40 10.86 43.31
CA LEU A 347 -6.22 10.29 44.65
C LEU A 347 -7.14 10.92 45.73
N GLN A 348 -7.65 12.13 45.53
CA GLN A 348 -8.56 12.78 46.47
C GLN A 348 -10.01 12.29 46.31
N ASP A 349 -10.40 11.90 45.10
CA ASP A 349 -11.73 11.33 44.81
C ASP A 349 -11.88 9.87 45.28
N THR A 350 -10.79 9.22 45.73
CA THR A 350 -10.78 7.83 46.22
C THR A 350 -11.16 7.66 47.70
N ILE A 351 -11.53 8.75 48.40
CA ILE A 351 -12.00 8.70 49.80
C ILE A 351 -13.37 8.00 49.94
N ALA A 352 -14.06 7.71 48.83
CA ALA A 352 -15.20 6.79 48.78
C ALA A 352 -14.77 5.39 48.29
N PRO A 353 -15.01 4.30 49.03
CA PRO A 353 -14.50 2.99 48.66
C PRO A 353 -15.31 2.45 47.47
N GLN A 354 -14.64 2.26 46.32
CA GLN A 354 -15.05 1.52 45.09
C GLN A 354 -15.19 2.29 43.75
N ILE A 355 -14.55 3.44 43.55
CA ILE A 355 -14.48 4.02 42.19
C ILE A 355 -13.17 3.59 41.51
N LYS A 356 -13.25 2.63 40.58
CA LYS A 356 -12.23 2.50 39.53
C LYS A 356 -12.42 3.69 38.60
N HIS A 357 -11.50 4.65 38.61
CA HIS A 357 -11.53 5.76 37.67
C HIS A 357 -11.64 5.23 36.24
N SER A 358 -12.67 5.66 35.52
CA SER A 358 -12.79 5.33 34.11
C SER A 358 -11.75 6.12 33.32
N ASP A 359 -11.25 5.56 32.22
CA ASP A 359 -10.36 6.29 31.28
C ASP A 359 -10.94 7.65 30.86
N GLN A 360 -12.27 7.84 30.98
CA GLN A 360 -12.99 9.07 30.66
C GLN A 360 -12.73 10.21 31.66
N GLU A 361 -12.55 9.94 32.96
CA GLU A 361 -12.25 10.96 33.97
C GLU A 361 -10.85 11.54 33.78
N VAL A 362 -9.87 10.66 33.54
CA VAL A 362 -8.50 11.05 33.19
C VAL A 362 -8.49 11.89 31.90
N ILE A 363 -9.25 11.47 30.89
CA ILE A 363 -9.42 12.22 29.64
C ILE A 363 -9.94 13.64 29.90
N ASN A 364 -10.92 13.81 30.79
CA ASN A 364 -11.50 15.12 31.10
C ASN A 364 -10.45 16.04 31.75
N LEU A 365 -9.68 15.54 32.73
CA LEU A 365 -8.62 16.31 33.39
C LEU A 365 -7.48 16.71 32.43
N LEU A 366 -7.18 15.86 31.45
CA LEU A 366 -6.14 16.12 30.45
C LEU A 366 -6.62 17.02 29.29
N SER A 367 -7.93 17.17 29.10
CA SER A 367 -8.52 17.88 27.95
C SER A 367 -8.08 19.35 27.85
N GLN A 368 -7.95 20.05 28.99
CA GLN A 368 -7.47 21.43 29.02
C GLN A 368 -6.04 21.54 28.47
N ARG A 369 -5.17 20.61 28.85
CA ARG A 369 -3.77 20.58 28.39
C ARG A 369 -3.66 20.13 26.94
N ALA A 370 -4.50 19.19 26.52
CA ALA A 370 -4.57 18.75 25.13
C ALA A 370 -5.02 19.87 24.18
N GLY A 371 -5.89 20.78 24.65
CA GLY A 371 -6.36 21.93 23.88
C GLY A 371 -5.26 22.92 23.52
N THR A 372 -4.16 22.97 24.26
CA THR A 372 -3.03 23.88 24.01
C THR A 372 -1.84 23.19 23.32
N LEU A 373 -1.99 21.91 22.95
CA LEU A 373 -0.92 21.13 22.33
C LEU A 373 -0.81 21.43 20.82
N HIS A 374 0.35 21.94 20.42
CA HIS A 374 0.77 22.09 19.03
C HIS A 374 1.94 21.14 18.73
N LEU A 375 1.81 20.38 17.65
CA LEU A 375 2.79 19.36 17.28
C LEU A 375 3.88 19.96 16.39
N GLY A 376 5.10 20.03 16.90
CA GLY A 376 6.30 20.35 16.14
C GLY A 376 6.94 19.10 15.54
N ILE A 377 7.86 19.29 14.59
CA ILE A 377 8.60 18.17 14.00
C ILE A 377 9.51 17.52 15.05
N ALA A 378 10.17 18.35 15.83
CA ALA A 378 11.21 17.99 16.80
C ALA A 378 10.74 18.10 18.27
N ASN A 379 9.49 18.48 18.53
CA ASN A 379 8.98 18.72 19.88
C ASN A 379 7.44 18.71 19.95
N TYR A 380 6.91 18.53 21.15
CA TYR A 380 5.56 18.95 21.50
C TYR A 380 5.61 20.36 22.10
N CYS A 381 4.72 21.24 21.66
CA CYS A 381 4.60 22.60 22.17
C CYS A 381 3.28 22.73 22.90
N TRP A 382 3.30 22.90 24.21
CA TRP A 382 2.08 22.96 25.03
C TRP A 382 1.43 24.33 25.06
N PHE A 383 2.02 25.34 24.37
CA PHE A 383 1.53 26.71 24.16
C PHE A 383 0.53 27.22 25.21
N ILE A 384 0.95 27.17 26.48
CA ILE A 384 0.08 27.45 27.64
C ILE A 384 -0.12 28.96 27.81
N ASP A 385 0.90 29.71 27.44
CA ASP A 385 1.12 31.12 27.73
C ASP A 385 1.88 31.75 26.55
N PRO A 386 1.24 32.62 25.74
CA PRO A 386 1.87 33.30 24.62
C PRO A 386 3.10 34.14 25.01
N ASP A 387 3.19 34.62 26.26
CA ASP A 387 4.31 35.42 26.77
C ASP A 387 5.51 34.57 27.15
N LYS A 388 5.35 33.24 27.25
CA LYS A 388 6.46 32.30 27.41
C LYS A 388 6.93 31.70 26.08
N ALA A 389 6.15 31.83 25.01
CA ALA A 389 6.48 31.28 23.70
C ALA A 389 7.66 32.04 23.04
N LEU A 390 8.82 31.40 22.98
CA LEU A 390 10.04 32.00 22.42
C LEU A 390 9.87 32.38 20.94
N CYS A 391 9.14 31.58 20.16
CA CYS A 391 8.87 31.88 18.76
C CYS A 391 8.09 33.19 18.56
N LEU A 392 7.18 33.54 19.48
CA LEU A 392 6.44 34.81 19.43
C LEU A 392 7.31 36.00 19.87
N LYS A 393 8.21 35.81 20.83
CA LYS A 393 9.20 36.82 21.23
C LYS A 393 10.15 37.16 20.09
N LEU A 394 10.62 36.14 19.37
CA LEU A 394 11.53 36.30 18.24
C LEU A 394 10.81 36.84 16.99
N GLY A 395 9.58 36.41 16.74
CA GLY A 395 8.82 36.76 15.55
C GLY A 395 8.12 38.12 15.57
N GLN A 396 7.94 38.73 16.75
CA GLN A 396 7.29 40.05 16.92
C GLN A 396 5.93 40.17 16.18
N THR A 397 5.17 39.06 16.10
CA THR A 397 3.88 39.01 15.40
C THR A 397 2.78 39.72 16.20
N LYS A 398 1.85 40.38 15.49
CA LYS A 398 0.64 40.96 16.07
C LYS A 398 -0.37 39.89 16.50
N ASP A 399 -0.45 38.78 15.77
CA ASP A 399 -1.29 37.63 16.12
C ASP A 399 -0.53 36.70 17.06
N ARG A 400 -0.93 36.70 18.34
CA ARG A 400 -0.34 35.90 19.43
C ARG A 400 -1.22 34.71 19.84
N SER A 401 -2.22 34.36 19.03
CA SER A 401 -3.18 33.29 19.34
C SER A 401 -2.64 31.86 19.14
N ARG A 402 -1.51 31.71 18.42
CA ARG A 402 -0.92 30.41 18.08
C ARG A 402 0.61 30.49 17.99
N PRO A 403 1.35 29.38 18.19
CA PRO A 403 2.80 29.38 18.05
C PRO A 403 3.23 29.50 16.58
N LEU A 404 4.38 30.14 16.35
CA LEU A 404 5.02 30.22 15.03
C LEU A 404 5.96 29.02 14.83
N ALA A 405 5.46 27.94 14.23
CA ALA A 405 6.23 26.69 14.05
C ALA A 405 7.55 26.90 13.29
N GLY A 406 7.56 27.76 12.27
CA GLY A 406 8.76 28.08 11.48
C GLY A 406 9.84 28.87 12.23
N MET A 407 9.50 29.45 13.39
CA MET A 407 10.43 30.18 14.27
C MET A 407 10.60 29.47 15.63
N CYS A 408 10.21 28.19 15.71
CA CYS A 408 10.30 27.42 16.94
C CYS A 408 11.75 27.06 17.26
N ASP A 409 12.28 27.61 18.36
CA ASP A 409 13.51 27.15 18.99
C ASP A 409 13.15 26.29 20.21
N SER A 410 12.80 25.03 19.95
CA SER A 410 12.31 24.10 20.97
C SER A 410 13.38 23.63 21.95
N ALA A 411 14.67 23.75 21.61
CA ALA A 411 15.76 23.49 22.54
C ALA A 411 15.78 24.49 23.71
N ARG A 412 15.22 25.70 23.52
CA ARG A 412 15.25 26.79 24.49
C ARG A 412 13.88 27.25 24.97
N CYS A 413 12.82 26.93 24.24
CA CYS A 413 11.47 27.38 24.57
C CYS A 413 10.96 26.68 25.85
N PRO A 414 10.54 27.40 26.90
CA PRO A 414 10.07 26.83 28.18
C PRO A 414 8.75 26.06 28.05
N GLN A 415 8.11 26.05 26.89
CA GLN A 415 6.85 25.34 26.63
C GLN A 415 7.03 24.16 25.68
N ALA A 416 8.27 23.85 25.31
CA ALA A 416 8.61 22.73 24.45
C ALA A 416 9.07 21.53 25.26
N THR A 417 8.59 20.35 24.86
CA THR A 417 8.99 19.06 25.42
C THR A 417 9.44 18.14 24.30
N HIS A 418 10.37 17.26 24.64
CA HIS A 418 10.95 16.26 23.76
C HIS A 418 10.62 14.87 24.30
N HIS A 419 10.34 13.96 23.38
CA HIS A 419 9.82 12.62 23.65
C HIS A 419 10.59 11.64 22.77
N PRO A 420 10.50 10.32 23.01
CA PRO A 420 11.28 9.33 22.27
C PRO A 420 11.12 9.44 20.75
N CYS A 421 9.92 9.76 20.27
CA CYS A 421 9.62 9.98 18.85
C CYS A 421 10.38 11.16 18.22
N HIS A 422 10.86 12.12 19.03
CA HIS A 422 11.63 13.28 18.56
C HIS A 422 13.13 12.99 18.44
N ARG A 423 13.64 11.92 19.08
CA ARG A 423 15.06 11.58 19.09
C ARG A 423 15.67 11.47 17.68
N PRO A 424 15.07 10.78 16.69
CA PRO A 424 15.68 10.64 15.37
C PRO A 424 15.85 11.98 14.64
N VAL A 425 14.95 12.94 14.88
CA VAL A 425 15.01 14.27 14.27
C VAL A 425 16.21 15.04 14.82
N TRP A 426 16.41 15.04 16.14
CA TRP A 426 17.55 15.71 16.77
C TRP A 426 18.88 15.03 16.45
N ALA A 427 18.93 13.71 16.42
CA ALA A 427 20.13 12.96 16.01
C ALA A 427 20.52 13.27 14.55
N SER A 428 19.54 13.35 13.65
CA SER A 428 19.76 13.74 12.25
C SER A 428 20.23 15.19 12.12
N ALA A 429 19.68 16.11 12.92
CA ALA A 429 20.10 17.51 12.95
C ALA A 429 21.56 17.63 13.42
N ALA A 430 21.93 16.96 14.51
CA ALA A 430 23.31 16.93 15.01
C ALA A 430 24.30 16.37 13.97
N ALA A 431 23.96 15.23 13.35
CA ALA A 431 24.79 14.62 12.31
C ALA A 431 24.96 15.54 11.10
N SER A 432 23.88 16.17 10.65
CA SER A 432 23.89 17.09 9.50
C SER A 432 24.79 18.31 9.78
N SER A 433 24.65 18.93 10.95
CA SER A 433 25.48 20.07 11.35
C SER A 433 26.97 19.72 11.35
N ARG A 434 27.36 18.52 11.81
CA ARG A 434 28.76 18.06 11.78
C ARG A 434 29.30 17.92 10.35
N VAL A 435 28.49 17.40 9.43
CA VAL A 435 28.87 17.31 8.00
C VAL A 435 29.08 18.69 7.41
N PHE A 436 28.24 19.67 7.74
CA PHE A 436 28.42 21.06 7.28
C PHE A 436 29.66 21.72 7.88
N ILE A 437 29.89 21.55 9.19
CA ILE A 437 31.09 22.07 9.88
C ILE A 437 32.38 21.56 9.21
N ALA A 438 32.42 20.29 8.80
CA ALA A 438 33.57 19.70 8.12
C ALA A 438 33.83 20.29 6.72
N LYS A 439 32.80 20.83 6.06
CA LYS A 439 32.88 21.42 4.71
C LYS A 439 33.15 22.93 4.71
N ILE A 440 33.07 23.59 5.87
CA ILE A 440 33.27 25.03 5.98
C ILE A 440 34.76 25.39 5.91
N GLY A 441 35.10 26.34 5.05
CA GLY A 441 36.47 26.83 4.85
C GLY A 441 37.03 27.53 6.09
N ARG A 442 38.36 27.49 6.27
CA ARG A 442 39.07 28.02 7.45
C ARG A 442 38.84 29.51 7.73
N SER A 443 38.42 30.30 6.73
CA SER A 443 38.13 31.73 6.85
C SER A 443 36.78 32.05 7.49
N GLN A 444 35.83 31.11 7.51
CA GLN A 444 34.45 31.33 8.01
C GLN A 444 34.31 30.96 9.49
N LYS A 445 35.17 31.53 10.35
CA LYS A 445 35.25 31.19 11.78
C LYS A 445 33.92 31.40 12.52
N ALA A 446 33.21 32.50 12.25
CA ALA A 446 31.95 32.82 12.92
C ALA A 446 30.84 31.80 12.61
N GLU A 447 30.71 31.40 11.35
CA GLU A 447 29.70 30.42 10.92
C GLU A 447 30.02 29.02 11.47
N LYS A 448 31.31 28.66 11.50
CA LYS A 448 31.78 27.43 12.13
C LYS A 448 31.41 27.38 13.61
N SER A 449 31.65 28.47 14.36
CA SER A 449 31.28 28.56 15.78
C SER A 449 29.76 28.48 15.98
N ARG A 450 28.96 29.16 15.13
CA ARG A 450 27.50 29.12 15.18
C ARG A 450 26.94 27.70 15.01
N LEU A 451 27.41 26.98 13.99
CA LEU A 451 26.99 25.60 13.71
C LEU A 451 27.48 24.61 14.76
N THR A 452 28.67 24.83 15.32
CA THR A 452 29.20 24.00 16.42
C THR A 452 28.28 24.10 17.64
N ALA A 453 27.93 25.31 18.05
CA ALA A 453 26.97 25.52 19.14
C ALA A 453 25.58 24.96 18.84
N GLU A 454 25.16 24.91 17.57
CA GLU A 454 23.90 24.31 17.15
C GLU A 454 23.94 22.77 17.22
N ALA A 455 25.04 22.15 16.79
CA ALA A 455 25.27 20.72 16.92
C ALA A 455 25.33 20.27 18.38
N GLU A 456 26.07 20.99 19.23
CA GLU A 456 26.16 20.72 20.67
C GLU A 456 24.79 20.81 21.34
N ARG A 457 23.97 21.82 20.99
CA ARG A 457 22.59 21.90 21.48
C ARG A 457 21.75 20.70 21.06
N ALA A 458 21.85 20.27 19.80
CA ALA A 458 21.12 19.10 19.32
C ALA A 458 21.57 17.82 20.04
N ASP A 459 22.88 17.65 20.27
CA ASP A 459 23.43 16.54 21.04
C ASP A 459 22.95 16.53 22.49
N HIS A 460 22.91 17.70 23.14
CA HIS A 460 22.35 17.84 24.49
C HIS A 460 20.88 17.42 24.54
N VAL A 461 20.09 17.75 23.51
CA VAL A 461 18.69 17.31 23.44
C VAL A 461 18.59 15.79 23.26
N VAL A 462 19.40 15.19 22.39
CA VAL A 462 19.43 13.71 22.25
C VAL A 462 19.81 13.04 23.56
N ALA A 463 20.87 13.50 24.22
CA ALA A 463 21.31 12.97 25.51
C ALA A 463 20.23 13.12 26.59
N ALA A 464 19.51 14.24 26.61
CA ALA A 464 18.40 14.45 27.55
C ALA A 464 17.23 13.50 27.29
N ILE A 465 16.89 13.21 26.01
CA ILE A 465 15.86 12.23 25.66
C ILE A 465 16.30 10.83 26.08
N ASP A 466 17.56 10.46 25.82
CA ASP A 466 18.13 9.16 26.16
C ASP A 466 18.18 8.94 27.69
N ALA A 467 18.58 9.96 28.44
CA ALA A 467 18.57 9.93 29.90
C ALA A 467 17.14 9.76 30.45
N ALA A 468 16.16 10.45 29.87
CA ALA A 468 14.76 10.35 30.29
C ALA A 468 14.12 8.98 29.96
N LEU A 469 14.65 8.28 28.96
CA LEU A 469 14.32 6.89 28.63
C LEU A 469 14.98 5.86 29.55
N ALA A 470 16.19 6.15 30.05
CA ALA A 470 16.98 5.24 30.87
C ALA A 470 16.53 5.15 32.34
N THR A 471 15.70 6.08 32.82
CA THR A 471 15.10 6.03 34.15
C THR A 471 14.29 4.73 34.33
N THR A 472 14.85 3.77 35.06
CA THR A 472 14.26 2.46 35.37
C THR A 472 13.18 2.61 36.44
N PRO A 473 12.04 1.88 36.41
CA PRO A 473 11.05 1.92 37.48
C PRO A 473 11.61 1.24 38.74
N GLY A 474 11.85 2.02 39.80
CA GLY A 474 12.40 1.51 41.06
C GLY A 474 11.94 2.32 42.27
N GLY A 475 10.89 1.80 42.92
CA GLY A 475 10.64 1.81 44.37
C GLY A 475 10.85 3.10 45.17
N ALA A 476 9.74 3.76 45.52
CA ALA A 476 9.63 4.54 46.75
C ALA A 476 8.15 4.66 47.19
N HIS A 477 7.55 3.56 47.62
CA HIS A 477 6.55 3.64 48.69
C HIS A 477 7.19 3.10 49.95
N GLY A 478 7.42 4.03 50.89
CA GLY A 478 8.04 3.76 52.17
C GLY A 478 7.25 2.75 52.97
N GLN A 479 8.00 1.84 53.61
CA GLN A 479 7.57 1.23 54.85
C GLN A 479 7.56 2.34 55.90
N ASP A 480 6.37 2.68 56.36
CA ASP A 480 6.12 3.05 57.74
C ASP A 480 4.84 2.34 58.17
N GLN A 481 4.98 1.59 59.27
CA GLN A 481 4.06 0.66 59.95
C GLN A 481 4.05 -0.79 59.46
#